data_AF-A0A2V6L8A8-F1
#
_entry.id   AF-A0A2V6L8A8-F1
#
_cell.length_a   1.000
_cell.length_b   1.000
_cell.length_c   1.000
_cell.angle_alpha   90.00
_cell.angle_beta   90.00
_cell.angle_gamma   90.00
#
_symmetry.space_group_name_H-M   'P 1'
#
loop_
_entity.id
_entity.type
_entity.pdbx_description
1 polymer ?
#
loop_
_entity_poly.entity_id
_entity_poly.type
_entity_poly.pdbx_seq_one_letter_code
_entity_poly.pdbx_strand_id
1 'polypeptide(L)'
;MIRGLGPTLTQHGVAGALAEPFLSLFAGNGNVLWTNNDWKHSQQAAIQATGLAPPNDLESAIIITVAAGRYTAILEGNGGGTGIGLVEVYKLR
;
A
#
# COMPACT_ATOMS: atom_id res chain seq x y z
N MET A 1 -2.55 3.49 -8.81
CA MET A 1 -2.73 2.92 -7.47
C MET A 1 -1.46 2.25 -7.03
N ILE A 2 -1.13 2.35 -5.75
CA ILE A 2 -0.05 1.61 -5.11
C ILE A 2 -0.69 0.77 -4.01
N ARG A 3 -0.32 -0.50 -3.89
CA ARG A 3 -0.82 -1.42 -2.86
C ARG A 3 0.36 -2.02 -2.11
N GLY A 4 0.23 -2.09 -0.79
CA GLY A 4 1.17 -2.71 0.14
C GLY A 4 0.54 -3.92 0.81
N LEU A 5 1.02 -5.12 0.48
CA LEU A 5 0.52 -6.39 1.01
C LEU A 5 1.48 -6.98 2.03
N GLY A 6 0.91 -7.63 3.03
CA GLY A 6 1.65 -8.30 4.10
C GLY A 6 0.89 -9.53 4.58
N PRO A 7 -0.21 -9.38 5.34
CA PRO A 7 -0.99 -10.50 5.83
C PRO A 7 -1.44 -11.48 4.73
N THR A 8 -1.82 -10.99 3.54
CA THR A 8 -2.21 -11.86 2.41
C THR A 8 -1.08 -12.81 1.98
N LEU A 9 0.18 -12.42 2.13
CA LEU A 9 1.32 -13.26 1.72
C LEU A 9 1.42 -14.57 2.52
N THR A 10 0.88 -14.61 3.74
CA THR A 10 0.83 -15.83 4.55
C THR A 10 0.01 -16.93 3.88
N GLN A 11 -1.05 -16.56 3.15
CA GLN A 11 -1.89 -17.47 2.39
C GLN A 11 -1.14 -18.09 1.19
N HIS A 12 -0.04 -17.46 0.79
CA HIS A 12 0.86 -17.92 -0.26
C HIS A 12 2.12 -18.60 0.29
N GLY A 13 2.14 -18.94 1.59
CA GLY A 13 3.26 -19.66 2.22
C GLY A 13 4.47 -18.79 2.56
N VAL A 14 4.36 -17.47 2.48
CA VAL A 14 5.43 -16.56 2.89
C VAL A 14 5.49 -16.49 4.42
N ALA A 15 6.49 -17.14 5.01
CA ALA A 15 6.78 -17.04 6.44
C ALA A 15 7.36 -15.66 6.77
N GLY A 16 7.00 -15.11 7.94
CA GLY A 16 7.49 -13.80 8.38
C GLY A 16 6.95 -12.63 7.57
N ALA A 17 5.75 -12.75 7.00
CA ALA A 17 5.09 -11.65 6.33
C ALA A 17 4.79 -10.49 7.28
N LEU A 18 4.84 -9.27 6.74
CA LEU A 18 4.60 -8.05 7.51
C LEU A 18 3.16 -8.02 8.03
N ALA A 19 2.97 -7.86 9.34
CA ALA A 19 1.65 -7.98 9.96
C ALA A 19 0.75 -6.76 9.72
N GLU A 20 1.31 -5.55 9.74
CA GLU A 20 0.59 -4.29 9.52
C GLU A 20 1.36 -3.40 8.54
N PRO A 21 1.15 -3.56 7.22
CA PRO A 21 1.85 -2.76 6.21
C PRO A 21 1.42 -1.30 6.20
N PHE A 22 2.33 -0.39 6.52
CA PHE A 22 2.19 1.06 6.42
C PHE A 22 2.86 1.56 5.13
N LEU A 23 2.05 2.09 4.20
CA LEU A 23 2.51 2.58 2.90
C LEU A 23 2.57 4.11 2.91
N SER A 24 3.72 4.64 2.52
CA SER A 24 3.95 6.08 2.31
C SER A 24 4.32 6.36 0.86
N LEU A 25 3.72 7.40 0.28
CA LEU A 25 4.09 7.93 -1.03
C LEU A 25 4.75 9.29 -0.87
N PHE A 26 5.94 9.43 -1.44
CA PHE A 26 6.73 10.66 -1.43
C PHE A 26 6.79 11.29 -2.82
N ALA A 27 6.71 12.62 -2.87
CA ALA A 27 7.07 13.42 -4.04
C ALA A 27 8.59 13.38 -4.28
N GLY A 28 9.01 13.75 -5.49
CA GLY A 28 10.43 13.77 -5.86
C GLY A 28 11.31 14.71 -5.02
N ASN A 29 10.71 15.65 -4.27
CA ASN A 29 11.41 16.52 -3.33
C ASN A 29 11.46 15.96 -1.89
N GLY A 30 10.98 14.74 -1.65
CA GLY A 30 10.96 14.09 -0.34
C GLY A 30 9.75 14.42 0.53
N ASN A 31 8.81 15.24 0.08
CA ASN A 31 7.58 15.50 0.84
C ASN A 31 6.64 14.28 0.78
N VAL A 32 6.04 13.94 1.92
CA VAL A 32 4.97 12.93 1.97
C VAL A 32 3.73 13.50 1.28
N LEU A 33 3.21 12.75 0.30
CA LEU A 33 1.96 13.07 -0.38
C LEU A 33 0.78 12.36 0.25
N TRP A 34 0.98 11.09 0.63
CA TRP A 34 -0.07 10.23 1.17
C TRP A 34 0.53 9.14 2.04
N THR A 35 -0.22 8.72 3.05
CA THR A 35 0.06 7.53 3.86
C THR A 35 -1.20 6.70 4.04
N ASN A 36 -1.05 5.39 4.20
CA ASN A 36 -2.16 4.49 4.48
C ASN A 36 -1.65 3.19 5.13
N ASN A 37 -2.37 2.69 6.13
CA ASN A 37 -2.14 1.41 6.80
C ASN A 37 -3.43 0.56 6.94
N ASP A 38 -4.53 1.04 6.38
CA ASP A 38 -5.82 0.36 6.28
C ASP A 38 -6.50 0.93 5.04
N TRP A 39 -6.60 0.11 4.00
CA TRP A 39 -7.12 0.52 2.69
C TRP A 39 -8.60 0.93 2.74
N LYS A 40 -9.36 0.48 3.74
CA LYS A 40 -10.77 0.86 3.92
C LYS A 40 -10.93 2.22 4.58
N HIS A 41 -9.91 2.73 5.27
CA HIS A 41 -10.05 3.94 6.09
C HIS A 41 -10.46 5.19 5.29
N SER A 42 -9.85 5.43 4.13
CA SER A 42 -10.00 6.70 3.42
C SER A 42 -10.45 6.59 1.96
N GLN A 43 -10.22 5.45 1.30
CA GLN A 43 -10.44 5.30 -0.14
C GLN A 43 -11.20 4.02 -0.51
N GLN A 44 -11.91 3.41 0.45
CA GLN A 44 -12.57 2.11 0.30
C GLN A 44 -13.36 1.97 -1.01
N ALA A 45 -14.32 2.86 -1.24
CA ALA A 45 -15.22 2.77 -2.39
C ALA A 45 -14.46 2.86 -3.72
N ALA A 46 -13.49 3.79 -3.82
CA ALA A 46 -12.67 3.95 -5.02
C ALA A 46 -11.77 2.74 -5.26
N ILE A 47 -11.17 2.18 -4.20
CA ILE A 47 -10.33 0.98 -4.27
C ILE A 47 -11.16 -0.24 -4.66
N GLN A 48 -12.34 -0.43 -4.08
CA GLN A 48 -13.26 -1.52 -4.46
C GLN A 48 -13.67 -1.43 -5.93
N ALA A 49 -13.94 -0.22 -6.43
CA ALA A 49 -14.30 0.00 -7.83
C ALA A 49 -13.20 -0.41 -8.82
N THR A 50 -11.94 -0.52 -8.39
CA THR A 50 -10.85 -1.01 -9.26
C THR A 50 -10.86 -2.52 -9.46
N GLY A 51 -11.56 -3.29 -8.61
CA GLY A 51 -11.43 -4.75 -8.55
C GLY A 51 -10.09 -5.26 -7.99
N LEU A 52 -9.23 -4.36 -7.49
CA LEU A 52 -7.89 -4.65 -6.97
C LEU A 52 -7.77 -4.38 -5.47
N ALA A 53 -8.89 -4.40 -4.73
CA ALA A 53 -8.87 -4.22 -3.29
C ALA A 53 -7.94 -5.26 -2.62
N PRO A 54 -7.12 -4.86 -1.63
CA PRO A 54 -6.39 -5.82 -0.82
C PRO A 54 -7.36 -6.84 -0.18
N PRO A 55 -7.02 -8.15 -0.16
CA PRO A 55 -7.87 -9.16 0.46
C PRO A 55 -7.98 -9.04 1.98
N ASN A 56 -6.97 -8.46 2.64
CA ASN A 56 -6.96 -8.26 4.08
C ASN A 56 -7.15 -6.77 4.45
N ASP A 57 -7.95 -6.50 5.48
CA ASP A 57 -8.28 -5.13 5.90
C ASP A 57 -7.09 -4.37 6.52
N LEU A 58 -6.11 -5.07 7.08
CA LEU A 58 -4.89 -4.49 7.64
C LEU A 58 -3.85 -4.11 6.56
N GLU A 59 -4.17 -4.29 5.28
CA GLU A 59 -3.28 -3.93 4.19
C GLU A 59 -3.49 -2.49 3.74
N SER A 60 -2.48 -1.95 3.06
CA SER A 60 -2.48 -0.55 2.64
C SER A 60 -2.70 -0.41 1.14
N ALA A 61 -3.41 0.64 0.75
CA ALA A 61 -3.52 1.05 -0.65
C ALA A 61 -3.74 2.55 -0.78
N ILE A 62 -3.17 3.12 -1.86
CA ILE A 62 -3.28 4.54 -2.21
C ILE A 62 -3.71 4.64 -3.68
N ILE A 63 -4.89 5.22 -3.92
CA ILE A 63 -5.29 5.75 -5.23
C ILE A 63 -4.96 7.23 -5.27
N ILE A 64 -4.17 7.64 -6.26
CA ILE A 64 -3.80 9.04 -6.43
C ILE A 64 -3.55 9.31 -7.91
N THR A 65 -3.90 10.52 -8.33
CA THR A 65 -3.49 11.07 -9.62
C THR A 65 -2.32 12.01 -9.38
N VAL A 66 -1.22 11.80 -10.09
CA VAL A 66 0.00 12.60 -9.98
C VAL A 66 0.39 13.14 -11.36
N ALA A 67 1.04 14.30 -11.38
CA ALA A 67 1.70 14.79 -12.58
C ALA A 67 2.85 13.84 -12.99
N ALA A 68 3.33 13.96 -14.23
CA ALA A 68 4.53 13.24 -14.65
C ALA A 68 5.73 13.69 -13.80
N GLY A 69 6.45 12.74 -13.21
CA GLY A 69 7.54 13.04 -12.31
C GLY A 69 8.07 11.80 -11.59
N ARG A 70 9.02 12.02 -10.69
CA ARG A 70 9.59 10.97 -9.83
C ARG A 70 8.85 10.93 -8.50
N TYR A 71 8.53 9.72 -8.06
CA TYR A 71 7.86 9.45 -6.80
C TYR A 71 8.47 8.20 -6.19
N THR A 72 8.45 8.12 -4.86
CA THR A 72 8.95 6.96 -4.11
C THR A 72 7.82 6.40 -3.26
N ALA A 73 7.55 5.11 -3.39
CA ALA A 73 6.69 4.38 -2.47
C ALA A 73 7.57 3.64 -1.46
N ILE A 74 7.27 3.77 -0.17
CA ILE A 74 7.94 3.05 0.91
C ILE A 74 6.87 2.24 1.65
N LEU A 75 7.11 0.94 1.78
CA LEU A 75 6.30 0.04 2.60
C LEU A 75 7.12 -0.38 3.82
N GLU A 76 6.60 -0.13 5.00
CA GLU A 76 7.22 -0.46 6.28
C GLU A 76 6.18 -1.03 7.26
N GLY A 77 6.61 -1.58 8.38
CA GLY A 77 5.69 -2.03 9.41
C GLY A 77 5.19 -0.87 10.26
N ASN A 78 3.88 -0.79 10.41
CA ASN A 78 3.26 0.14 11.35
C ASN A 78 3.85 -0.05 12.76
N GLY A 79 4.15 1.05 13.46
CA GLY A 79 4.75 1.00 14.80
C GLY A 79 6.15 0.37 14.88
N GLY A 80 6.88 0.23 13.77
CA GLY A 80 8.21 -0.39 13.75
C GLY A 80 8.20 -1.91 13.57
N GLY A 81 7.08 -2.49 13.15
CA GLY A 81 7.01 -3.89 12.76
C GLY A 81 7.98 -4.25 11.64
N THR A 82 8.44 -5.49 11.59
CA THR A 82 9.34 -6.00 10.55
C THR A 82 8.77 -7.26 9.91
N GLY A 83 9.15 -7.51 8.66
CA GLY A 83 8.68 -8.67 7.91
C GLY A 83 8.82 -8.50 6.40
N ILE A 84 8.32 -9.48 5.67
CA ILE A 84 8.29 -9.47 4.21
C ILE A 84 7.00 -8.77 3.75
N GLY A 85 7.14 -7.72 2.95
CA GLY A 85 6.02 -7.02 2.30
C GLY A 85 6.15 -7.06 0.78
N LEU A 86 5.02 -6.89 0.10
CA LEU A 86 4.94 -6.79 -1.36
C LEU A 86 4.35 -5.43 -1.74
N VAL A 87 5.04 -4.71 -2.61
CA VAL A 87 4.55 -3.46 -3.22
C VAL A 87 4.16 -3.72 -4.66
N GLU A 88 2.94 -3.33 -5.01
CA GLU A 88 2.42 -3.41 -6.37
C GLU A 88 2.00 -2.02 -6.86
N VAL A 89 2.25 -1.73 -8.14
CA VAL A 89 1.90 -0.45 -8.75
C VAL A 89 1.04 -0.70 -9.99
N TYR A 90 -0.14 -0.09 -10.00
CA TYR A 90 -1.12 -0.21 -11.06
C TYR A 90 -1.38 1.15 -11.71
N LYS A 91 -1.32 1.19 -13.04
CA LYS A 91 -1.88 2.29 -13.82
C LYS A 91 -3.37 2.03 -14.00
N LEU A 92 -4.21 2.79 -13.30
CA LEU A 92 -5.66 2.75 -13.50
C LEU A 92 -6.01 3.55 -14.76
N ARG A 93 -7.00 3.08 -15.52
CA ARG A 93 -7.53 3.76 -16.71
C ARG A 93 -8.88 4.36 -16.42
#